data_AF-A0A177MCT6-F1
#
_entry.id   AF-A0A177MCT6-F1
#
_cell.length_a   1.000
_cell.length_b   1.000
_cell.length_c   1.000
_cell.angle_alpha   90.00
_cell.angle_beta   90.00
_cell.angle_gamma   90.00
#
_symmetry.space_group_name_H-M   'P 1'
#
loop_
_entity.id
_entity.type
_entity.pdbx_description
1 polymer ?
#
loop_
_entity_poly.entity_id
_entity_poly.type
_entity_poly.pdbx_seq_one_letter_code
_entity_poly.pdbx_strand_id
1 'polypeptide(L)'
;MRKTIYLFGVWLVLSSSAVIAESEFDFEELMNDVETKIQEVQNNIAAKDANTAVTQAKQLQDEFKLVEGFFAKRGNADDATHNAKEYQDKAANIQNALSAGDFDTAAVAANDFSKQCRGACHDKYKPL
;
A
#
# COMPACT_ATOMS: atom_id res chain seq x y z
N MET A 1 -21.35 -65.10 26.62
CA MET A 1 -20.05 -65.33 25.95
C MET A 1 -19.87 -64.30 24.84
N ARG A 2 -18.79 -63.49 24.87
CA ARG A 2 -17.97 -62.98 23.73
C ARG A 2 -18.73 -62.43 22.50
N LYS A 3 -18.59 -61.21 22.00
CA LYS A 3 -17.52 -60.17 21.96
C LYS A 3 -18.22 -58.89 21.44
N THR A 4 -18.06 -57.71 22.03
CA THR A 4 -17.24 -56.59 21.52
C THR A 4 -17.06 -56.54 20.00
N ILE A 5 -17.19 -55.33 19.41
CA ILE A 5 -16.71 -54.82 18.08
C ILE A 5 -17.86 -54.31 17.19
N TYR A 6 -17.95 -53.08 16.67
CA TYR A 6 -17.14 -51.85 16.77
C TYR A 6 -18.08 -50.65 16.51
N LEU A 7 -17.96 -49.62 17.35
CA LEU A 7 -18.34 -48.25 17.03
C LEU A 7 -17.50 -47.77 15.84
N PHE A 8 -18.12 -47.42 14.72
CA PHE A 8 -17.48 -46.62 13.69
C PHE A 8 -18.31 -45.36 13.49
N GLY A 9 -17.90 -44.32 14.23
CA GLY A 9 -18.38 -42.96 14.06
C GLY A 9 -17.87 -42.42 12.73
N VAL A 10 -18.80 -41.97 11.90
CA VAL A 10 -18.48 -41.08 10.79
C VAL A 10 -18.63 -39.66 11.34
N TRP A 11 -17.55 -39.18 11.95
CA TRP A 11 -17.38 -37.78 12.29
C TRP A 11 -17.05 -37.07 10.98
N LEU A 12 -18.05 -36.44 10.36
CA LEU A 12 -17.86 -35.59 9.20
C LEU A 12 -17.18 -34.31 9.70
N VAL A 13 -15.84 -34.31 9.70
CA VAL A 13 -15.04 -33.11 9.97
C VAL A 13 -15.33 -32.11 8.86
N LEU A 14 -16.15 -31.10 9.16
CA LEU A 14 -16.19 -29.84 8.44
C LEU A 14 -14.79 -29.22 8.55
N SER A 15 -13.92 -29.52 7.59
CA SER A 15 -12.77 -28.69 7.29
C SER A 15 -13.27 -27.56 6.40
N SER A 16 -14.02 -26.63 7.00
CA SER A 16 -14.18 -25.29 6.44
C SER A 16 -12.84 -24.61 6.55
N SER A 17 -11.96 -24.85 5.58
CA SER A 17 -10.89 -23.90 5.28
C SER A 17 -11.61 -22.58 5.03
N ALA A 18 -11.57 -21.68 6.00
CA ALA A 18 -11.92 -20.29 5.77
C ALA A 18 -10.92 -19.80 4.72
N VAL A 19 -11.28 -19.96 3.45
CA VAL A 19 -10.70 -19.17 2.38
C VAL A 19 -11.17 -17.76 2.73
N ILE A 20 -10.32 -17.05 3.48
CA ILE A 20 -10.39 -15.61 3.53
C ILE A 20 -10.14 -15.23 2.07
N ALA A 21 -11.21 -14.97 1.34
CA ALA A 21 -11.14 -14.25 0.09
C ALA A 21 -10.59 -12.88 0.47
N GLU A 22 -9.26 -12.77 0.50
CA GLU A 22 -8.57 -11.49 0.46
C GLU A 22 -9.10 -10.87 -0.83
N SER A 23 -10.02 -9.90 -0.69
CA SER A 23 -10.48 -9.11 -1.82
C SER A 23 -9.22 -8.61 -2.48
N GLU A 24 -8.89 -9.13 -3.66
CA GLU A 24 -7.83 -8.59 -4.50
C GLU A 24 -8.25 -7.14 -4.73
N PHE A 25 -7.53 -6.21 -4.10
CA PHE A 25 -7.85 -4.80 -4.24
C PHE A 25 -7.58 -4.42 -5.69
N ASP A 26 -8.40 -3.52 -6.25
CA ASP A 26 -8.17 -3.05 -7.60
C ASP A 26 -6.90 -2.21 -7.61
N PHE A 27 -5.84 -2.76 -8.20
CA PHE A 27 -4.53 -2.11 -8.25
C PHE A 27 -4.56 -0.85 -9.11
N GLU A 28 -5.36 -0.83 -10.18
CA GLU A 28 -5.48 0.35 -11.03
C GLU A 28 -6.23 1.47 -10.30
N GLU A 29 -7.33 1.12 -9.61
CA GLU A 29 -8.05 2.06 -8.74
C GLU A 29 -7.13 2.62 -7.64
N LEU A 30 -6.36 1.76 -6.96
CA LEU A 30 -5.39 2.19 -5.95
C LEU A 30 -4.39 3.19 -6.52
N MET A 31 -3.82 2.93 -7.69
CA MET A 31 -2.81 3.83 -8.27
C MET A 31 -3.41 5.15 -8.76
N ASN A 32 -4.67 5.17 -9.20
CA ASN A 32 -5.40 6.40 -9.50
C ASN A 32 -5.69 7.22 -8.23
N ASP A 33 -6.04 6.55 -7.14
CA ASP A 33 -6.22 7.17 -5.83
C ASP A 33 -4.90 7.77 -5.30
N VAL A 34 -3.78 7.06 -5.45
CA VAL A 34 -2.44 7.56 -5.13
C VAL A 34 -2.12 8.84 -5.91
N GLU A 35 -2.40 8.87 -7.22
CA GLU A 35 -2.18 10.05 -8.06
C GLU A 35 -2.99 11.26 -7.59
N THR A 36 -4.28 11.04 -7.29
CA THR A 36 -5.16 12.09 -6.77
C THR A 36 -4.66 12.58 -5.41
N LYS A 37 -4.29 11.65 -4.52
CA LYS A 37 -3.92 11.96 -3.14
C LYS A 37 -2.61 12.74 -3.03
N ILE A 38 -1.61 12.45 -3.88
CA ILE A 38 -0.38 13.26 -3.87
C ILE A 38 -0.66 14.71 -4.32
N GLN A 39 -1.60 14.93 -5.25
CA GLN A 39 -2.02 16.28 -5.63
C GLN A 39 -2.73 16.99 -4.47
N GLU A 40 -3.58 16.29 -3.72
CA GLU A 40 -4.23 16.84 -2.53
C GLU A 40 -3.22 17.20 -1.44
N VAL A 41 -2.22 16.35 -1.18
CA VAL A 41 -1.12 16.64 -0.26
C VAL A 41 -0.41 17.93 -0.65
N GLN A 42 -0.06 18.08 -1.93
CA GLN A 42 0.59 19.29 -2.45
C GLN A 42 -0.29 20.54 -2.26
N ASN A 43 -1.60 20.43 -2.53
CA ASN A 43 -2.55 21.52 -2.33
C ASN A 43 -2.68 21.91 -0.85
N ASN A 44 -2.74 20.94 0.06
CA ASN A 44 -2.83 21.20 1.49
C ASN A 44 -1.54 21.77 2.07
N ILE A 45 -0.37 21.35 1.57
CA ILE A 45 0.92 22.00 1.88
C ILE A 45 0.89 23.47 1.46
N ALA A 46 0.43 23.78 0.23
CA ALA A 46 0.33 25.15 -0.27
C ALA A 46 -0.67 26.01 0.53
N ALA A 47 -1.78 25.41 0.98
CA ALA A 47 -2.76 26.05 1.86
C ALA A 47 -2.31 26.16 3.33
N LYS A 48 -1.13 25.64 3.67
CA LYS A 48 -0.59 25.52 5.03
C LYS A 48 -1.48 24.72 5.99
N ASP A 49 -2.26 23.78 5.47
CA ASP A 49 -3.01 22.81 6.27
C ASP A 49 -2.14 21.58 6.57
N ALA A 50 -1.29 21.71 7.58
CA ALA A 50 -0.38 20.63 7.98
C ALA A 50 -1.11 19.38 8.47
N ASN A 51 -2.23 19.52 9.18
CA ASN A 51 -2.93 18.38 9.78
C ASN A 51 -3.52 17.46 8.70
N THR A 52 -4.17 18.06 7.70
CA THR A 52 -4.73 17.31 6.57
C THR A 52 -3.60 16.71 5.72
N ALA A 53 -2.56 17.50 5.42
CA ALA A 53 -1.44 17.04 4.62
C ALA A 53 -0.66 15.88 5.28
N VAL A 54 -0.44 15.91 6.61
CA VAL A 54 0.18 14.80 7.35
C VAL A 54 -0.68 13.54 7.28
N THR A 55 -2.00 13.69 7.45
CA THR A 55 -2.94 12.56 7.40
C THR A 55 -2.92 11.88 6.01
N GLN A 56 -2.97 12.67 4.94
CA GLN A 56 -2.92 12.14 3.57
C GLN A 56 -1.55 11.57 3.21
N ALA A 57 -0.45 12.19 3.67
CA ALA A 57 0.89 11.62 3.50
C ALA A 57 1.03 10.28 4.23
N LYS A 58 0.39 10.11 5.40
CA LYS A 58 0.32 8.82 6.09
C LYS A 58 -0.46 7.77 5.31
N GLN A 59 -1.56 8.18 4.65
CA GLN A 59 -2.32 7.29 3.76
C GLN A 59 -1.50 6.84 2.55
N LEU A 60 -0.78 7.76 1.88
CA LEU A 60 0.15 7.41 0.80
C LEU A 60 1.17 6.36 1.25
N GLN A 61 1.72 6.50 2.46
CA GLN A 61 2.64 5.51 3.01
C GLN A 61 1.99 4.12 3.16
N ASP A 62 0.73 4.06 3.58
CA ASP A 62 0.03 2.78 3.75
C ASP A 62 -0.39 2.18 2.41
N GLU A 63 -0.78 2.99 1.43
CA GLU A 63 -1.05 2.55 0.05
C GLU A 63 0.20 1.93 -0.58
N PHE A 64 1.37 2.54 -0.39
CA PHE A 64 2.62 1.96 -0.91
C PHE A 64 3.08 0.69 -0.17
N LYS A 65 2.55 0.39 1.02
CA LYS A 65 2.70 -0.96 1.63
C LYS A 65 1.84 -2.00 0.90
N LEU A 66 0.65 -1.62 0.44
CA LEU A 66 -0.18 -2.50 -0.38
C LEU A 66 0.51 -2.78 -1.73
N VAL A 67 1.08 -1.74 -2.36
CA VAL A 67 1.86 -1.87 -3.60
C VAL A 67 3.07 -2.79 -3.38
N GLU A 68 3.81 -2.64 -2.29
CA GLU A 68 4.92 -3.54 -1.93
C GLU A 68 4.45 -5.00 -1.86
N GLY A 69 3.37 -5.24 -1.12
CA GLY A 69 2.80 -6.57 -0.95
C GLY A 69 2.31 -7.19 -2.26
N PHE A 70 1.72 -6.39 -3.15
CA PHE A 70 1.29 -6.81 -4.48
C PHE A 70 2.47 -7.32 -5.32
N PHE A 71 3.54 -6.53 -5.45
CA PHE A 71 4.70 -6.94 -6.24
C PHE A 71 5.50 -8.08 -5.60
N ALA A 72 5.55 -8.14 -4.27
CA ALA A 72 6.14 -9.28 -3.57
C ALA A 72 5.40 -10.59 -3.86
N LYS A 73 4.05 -10.57 -3.86
CA LYS A 73 3.22 -11.74 -4.21
C LYS A 73 3.33 -12.10 -5.69
N ARG A 74 3.41 -11.11 -6.58
CA ARG A 74 3.57 -11.33 -8.03
C ARG A 74 4.87 -12.07 -8.38
N GLY A 75 5.95 -11.78 -7.66
CA GLY A 75 7.28 -12.31 -7.93
C GLY A 75 7.92 -11.73 -9.19
N ASN A 76 9.22 -11.95 -9.36
CA ASN A 76 10.04 -11.40 -10.45
C ASN A 76 9.91 -9.86 -10.61
N ALA A 77 9.67 -9.15 -9.51
CA ALA A 77 9.43 -7.71 -9.47
C ALA A 77 10.14 -7.05 -8.27
N ASP A 78 11.33 -7.53 -7.93
CA ASP A 78 12.11 -7.05 -6.77
C ASP A 78 12.37 -5.55 -6.83
N ASP A 79 12.55 -4.99 -8.02
CA ASP A 79 12.69 -3.55 -8.24
C ASP A 79 11.40 -2.79 -7.92
N ALA A 80 10.23 -3.32 -8.25
CA ALA A 80 8.96 -2.69 -7.87
C ALA A 80 8.71 -2.76 -6.36
N THR A 81 9.06 -3.88 -5.72
CA THR A 81 9.01 -4.00 -4.25
C THR A 81 9.96 -3.01 -3.58
N HIS A 82 11.17 -2.83 -4.13
CA HIS A 82 12.12 -1.84 -3.65
C HIS A 82 11.59 -0.41 -3.82
N ASN A 83 11.11 -0.06 -5.02
CA ASN A 83 10.56 1.26 -5.29
C ASN A 83 9.36 1.55 -4.39
N ALA A 84 8.48 0.58 -4.15
CA ALA A 84 7.36 0.75 -3.23
C ALA A 84 7.81 1.13 -1.81
N LYS A 85 8.91 0.54 -1.31
CA LYS A 85 9.51 0.94 -0.03
C LYS A 85 10.06 2.36 -0.07
N GLU A 86 10.76 2.74 -1.14
CA GLU A 86 11.25 4.11 -1.28
C GLU A 86 10.11 5.14 -1.27
N TYR A 87 8.95 4.80 -1.84
CA TYR A 87 7.77 5.66 -1.77
C TYR A 87 7.16 5.75 -0.36
N GLN A 88 7.21 4.67 0.42
CA GLN A 88 6.85 4.73 1.85
C GLN A 88 7.77 5.71 2.59
N ASP A 89 9.07 5.68 2.32
CA ASP A 89 10.05 6.58 2.94
C ASP A 89 9.84 8.04 2.50
N LYS A 90 9.54 8.28 1.22
CA LYS A 90 9.19 9.63 0.72
C LYS A 90 7.94 10.17 1.41
N ALA A 91 6.91 9.35 1.56
CA ALA A 91 5.70 9.72 2.30
C ALA A 91 5.99 10.04 3.78
N ALA A 92 6.88 9.29 4.42
CA ALA A 92 7.34 9.57 5.78
C ALA A 92 8.13 10.89 5.87
N ASN A 93 8.96 11.21 4.86
CA ASN A 93 9.70 12.47 4.82
C ASN A 93 8.77 13.70 4.72
N ILE A 94 7.68 13.60 3.95
CA ILE A 94 6.63 14.64 3.91
C ILE A 94 6.02 14.84 5.31
N GLN A 95 5.66 13.75 5.99
CA GLN A 95 5.09 13.79 7.35
C GLN A 95 6.06 14.45 8.36
N ASN A 96 7.35 14.08 8.29
CA ASN A 96 8.38 14.61 9.18
C ASN A 96 8.59 16.12 8.99
N ALA A 97 8.67 16.58 7.74
CA ALA A 97 8.83 18.00 7.43
C ALA A 97 7.61 18.82 7.91
N LEU A 98 6.40 18.34 7.64
CA LEU A 98 5.16 18.97 8.12
C LEU A 98 5.07 19.02 9.65
N SER A 99 5.47 17.95 10.33
CA SER A 99 5.46 17.88 11.80
C SER A 99 6.46 18.87 12.43
N ALA A 100 7.52 19.22 11.69
CA ALA A 100 8.48 20.25 12.09
C ALA A 100 8.04 21.68 11.71
N GLY A 101 6.89 21.84 11.05
CA GLY A 101 6.43 23.14 10.52
C GLY A 101 7.20 23.62 9.28
N ASP A 102 7.99 22.76 8.66
CA ASP A 102 8.80 23.06 7.49
C ASP A 102 8.04 22.76 6.19
N PHE A 103 7.19 23.71 5.79
CA PHE A 103 6.36 23.59 4.60
C PHE A 103 7.16 23.63 3.29
N ASP A 104 8.32 24.31 3.28
CA ASP A 104 9.15 24.41 2.08
C ASP A 104 9.80 23.05 1.79
N THR A 105 10.38 22.40 2.81
CA THR A 105 10.90 21.04 2.68
C THR A 105 9.79 20.04 2.36
N ALA A 106 8.61 20.17 2.98
CA ALA A 106 7.46 19.31 2.67
C ALA A 106 7.02 19.45 1.21
N ALA A 107 6.97 20.67 0.67
CA ALA A 107 6.61 20.93 -0.72
C ALA A 107 7.61 20.32 -1.70
N VAL A 108 8.91 20.44 -1.42
CA VAL A 108 9.96 19.80 -2.23
C VAL A 108 9.80 18.29 -2.20
N ALA A 109 9.63 17.69 -1.02
CA ALA A 109 9.46 16.25 -0.88
C ALA A 109 8.20 15.73 -1.60
N ALA A 110 7.08 16.45 -1.51
CA ALA A 110 5.83 16.09 -2.19
C ALA A 110 5.93 16.23 -3.72
N ASN A 111 6.69 17.21 -4.22
CA ASN A 111 6.97 17.34 -5.66
C ASN A 111 7.90 16.23 -6.17
N ASP A 112 8.89 15.83 -5.37
CA ASP A 112 9.81 14.76 -5.73
C ASP A 112 9.12 13.39 -5.72
N PHE A 113 8.13 13.21 -4.85
CA PHE A 113 7.26 12.03 -4.86
C PHE A 113 6.57 11.85 -6.22
N SER A 114 5.87 12.87 -6.72
CA SER A 114 5.07 12.76 -7.95
C SER A 114 5.92 12.60 -9.22
N LYS A 115 7.10 13.22 -9.29
CA LYS A 115 7.97 13.18 -10.48
C LYS A 115 8.57 11.81 -10.77
N GLN A 116 8.71 10.96 -9.76
CA GLN A 116 9.43 9.69 -9.90
C GLN A 116 8.53 8.54 -10.39
N CYS A 117 7.19 8.72 -10.43
CA CYS A 117 6.26 7.61 -10.65
C CYS A 117 6.48 6.91 -11.99
N ARG A 118 6.83 7.69 -13.02
CA ARG A 118 7.07 7.17 -14.37
C ARG A 118 8.28 6.23 -14.43
N GLY A 119 9.45 6.73 -14.03
CA GLY A 119 10.71 5.98 -14.13
C GLY A 119 10.84 4.87 -13.09
N ALA A 120 10.19 5.02 -11.93
CA ALA A 120 10.20 3.99 -10.89
C ALA A 120 9.31 2.80 -11.26
N CYS A 121 8.07 3.05 -11.72
CA CYS A 121 7.11 1.96 -11.94
C CYS A 121 6.44 2.00 -13.32
N HIS A 122 5.94 3.14 -13.78
CA HIS A 122 5.02 3.13 -14.93
C HIS A 122 5.67 2.67 -16.24
N ASP A 123 6.94 2.98 -16.49
CA ASP A 123 7.60 2.60 -17.76
C ASP A 123 7.75 1.07 -17.92
N LYS A 124 7.87 0.34 -16.79
CA LYS A 124 8.07 -1.12 -16.80
C LYS A 124 6.79 -1.90 -16.51
N TYR A 125 5.93 -1.34 -15.67
CA TYR A 125 4.76 -2.01 -15.16
C TYR A 125 3.46 -1.41 -15.70
N LYS A 126 3.43 -0.38 -16.55
CA LYS A 126 2.16 0.04 -17.20
C LYS A 126 2.13 -0.39 -18.67
N PRO A 127 1.04 -1.01 -19.17
CA PRO A 127 -0.13 -1.51 -18.42
C PRO A 127 0.17 -2.85 -17.72
N LEU A 128 -0.38 -3.03 -16.51
CA LEU A 128 -0.50 -4.34 -15.87
C LEU A 128 -1.82 -5.00 -16.26
#